data_AF-A0A3B9AG52-F1
#
_entry.id   AF-A0A3B9AG52-F1
#
_cell.length_a   1.000
_cell.length_b   1.000
_cell.length_c   1.000
_cell.angle_alpha   90.00
_cell.angle_beta   90.00
_cell.angle_gamma   90.00
#
_symmetry.space_group_name_H-M   'P 1'
#
loop_
_entity.id
_entity.type
_entity.pdbx_description
1 polymer ?
#
loop_
_entity_poly.entity_id
_entity_poly.type
_entity_poly.pdbx_seq_one_letter_code
_entity_poly.pdbx_strand_id
1 'polypeptide(L)'
;SSAYGYSQALNGTWASYQRETGGRFRDRDDFDDAIDFMFWYMDKSYRANGVSKWNARAQYLNYHEGQGGYARGSYKNKPWLIKVAGKVDTRAKIYAAQYKGCKKQLERNWLMRFIF
;
A
#
# COMPACT_ATOMS: atom_id res chain seq x y z
N SER A 1 10.33 1.96 17.93
CA SER A 1 9.16 2.25 17.07
C SER A 1 8.47 0.94 16.71
N SER A 2 7.16 0.80 16.90
CA SER A 2 6.36 -0.40 16.55
C SER A 2 5.57 -0.20 15.25
N ALA A 3 5.23 -1.31 14.58
CA ALA A 3 4.29 -1.36 13.45
C ALA A 3 2.89 -1.70 13.98
N TYR A 4 1.83 -1.04 13.50
CA TYR A 4 0.45 -1.33 13.90
C TYR A 4 -0.58 -0.87 12.84
N GLY A 5 -1.84 -1.29 13.00
CA GLY A 5 -2.98 -0.90 12.16
C GLY A 5 -3.02 -1.60 10.81
N TYR A 6 -3.99 -1.25 9.95
CA TYR A 6 -4.17 -1.90 8.64
C TYR A 6 -2.92 -1.79 7.75
N SER A 7 -2.24 -0.65 7.79
CA SER A 7 -1.03 -0.40 7.02
C SER A 7 0.22 -1.05 7.63
N GLN A 8 0.19 -1.47 8.90
CA GLN A 8 1.38 -1.91 9.64
C GLN A 8 2.52 -0.87 9.59
N ALA A 9 2.17 0.42 9.58
CA ALA A 9 3.15 1.50 9.46
C ALA A 9 3.91 1.71 10.78
N LEU A 10 5.22 1.96 10.68
CA LEU A 10 6.04 2.39 11.82
C LEU A 10 5.60 3.77 12.33
N ASN A 11 5.69 3.99 13.64
CA ASN A 11 5.36 5.28 14.26
C ASN A 11 6.04 6.48 13.60
N GLY A 12 7.35 6.37 13.31
CA GLY A 12 8.07 7.45 12.62
C GLY A 12 7.56 7.72 11.21
N THR A 13 7.25 6.66 10.45
CA THR A 13 6.76 6.77 9.06
C THR A 13 5.38 7.40 9.02
N TRP A 14 4.47 7.01 9.91
CA TRP A 14 3.14 7.60 9.99
C TRP A 14 3.17 9.07 10.42
N ALA A 15 4.02 9.41 11.39
CA ALA A 15 4.17 10.81 11.79
C ALA A 15 4.64 11.69 10.62
N SER A 16 5.53 11.17 9.76
CA SER A 16 5.92 11.86 8.52
C SER A 16 4.75 12.04 7.56
N TYR A 17 3.95 10.99 7.36
CA TYR A 17 2.72 11.08 6.57
C TYR A 17 1.76 12.16 7.10
N GLN A 18 1.45 12.16 8.40
CA GLN A 18 0.55 13.14 9.02
C GLN A 18 1.06 14.58 8.84
N ARG A 19 2.38 14.80 9.00
CA ARG A 19 2.98 16.12 8.79
C ARG A 19 2.88 16.58 7.33
N GLU A 20 3.12 15.69 6.39
CA GLU A 20 3.15 16.04 4.96
C GLU A 20 1.75 16.16 4.33
N THR A 21 0.75 15.49 4.91
CA THR A 21 -0.63 15.48 4.39
C THR A 21 -1.59 16.38 5.18
N GLY A 22 -1.10 17.04 6.25
CA GLY A 22 -1.90 17.95 7.07
C GLY A 22 -2.96 17.26 7.95
N GLY A 23 -2.98 15.92 8.01
CA GLY A 23 -4.00 15.13 8.69
C GLY A 23 -3.74 14.95 10.19
N ARG A 24 -4.19 15.89 11.02
CA ARG A 24 -4.11 15.77 12.50
C ARG A 24 -5.06 14.73 13.09
N PHE A 25 -6.13 14.35 12.37
CA PHE A 25 -7.15 13.40 12.83
C PHE A 25 -7.08 12.03 12.15
N ARG A 26 -5.97 11.72 11.46
CA ARG A 26 -5.83 10.45 10.75
C ARG A 26 -5.48 9.30 11.69
N ASP A 27 -6.23 8.21 11.61
CA ASP A 27 -6.06 7.01 12.42
C ASP A 27 -5.54 5.84 11.57
N ARG A 28 -4.60 5.05 12.10
CA ARG A 28 -4.06 3.87 11.37
C ARG A 28 -5.00 2.68 11.39
N ASP A 29 -5.95 2.71 12.32
CA ASP A 29 -6.96 1.68 12.49
C ASP A 29 -8.21 1.97 11.65
N ASP A 30 -8.33 3.19 11.08
CA ASP A 30 -9.29 3.49 10.04
C ASP A 30 -8.79 2.99 8.67
N PHE A 31 -9.65 2.28 7.94
CA PHE A 31 -9.26 1.66 6.68
C PHE A 31 -9.00 2.70 5.59
N ASP A 32 -9.79 3.78 5.52
CA ASP A 32 -9.66 4.79 4.49
C ASP A 32 -8.37 5.60 4.69
N ASP A 33 -8.05 5.95 5.94
CA ASP A 33 -6.80 6.62 6.29
C ASP A 33 -5.57 5.73 6.05
N ALA A 34 -5.68 4.42 6.31
CA ALA A 34 -4.62 3.46 6.03
C ALA A 34 -4.37 3.31 4.52
N ILE A 35 -5.42 3.33 3.69
CA ILE A 35 -5.28 3.28 2.22
C ILE A 35 -4.66 4.57 1.68
N ASP A 36 -5.06 5.74 2.18
CA ASP A 36 -4.43 7.00 1.76
C ASP A 36 -2.94 7.04 2.14
N PHE A 37 -2.58 6.55 3.33
CA PHE A 37 -1.19 6.36 3.73
C PHE A 37 -0.42 5.45 2.75
N MET A 38 -1.03 4.34 2.32
CA MET A 38 -0.40 3.45 1.35
C MET A 38 -0.17 4.15 0.00
N PHE A 39 -1.12 4.96 -0.47
CA PHE A 39 -0.95 5.74 -1.70
C PHE A 39 0.12 6.82 -1.57
N TRP A 40 0.17 7.53 -0.44
CA TRP A 40 1.26 8.47 -0.15
C TRP A 40 2.63 7.76 -0.17
N TYR A 41 2.74 6.59 0.46
CA TYR A 41 3.99 5.84 0.49
C TYR A 41 4.39 5.33 -0.91
N MET A 42 3.44 4.82 -1.69
CA MET A 42 3.69 4.39 -3.07
C MET A 42 4.14 5.54 -3.97
N ASP A 43 3.63 6.76 -3.75
CA ASP A 43 4.11 7.96 -4.44
C ASP A 43 5.55 8.28 -4.07
N LYS A 44 5.92 8.18 -2.79
CA LYS A 44 7.31 8.32 -2.34
C LYS A 44 8.22 7.29 -2.98
N SER A 45 7.80 6.03 -3.04
CA SER A 45 8.56 4.96 -3.70
C SER A 45 8.71 5.19 -5.20
N TYR A 46 7.66 5.64 -5.88
CA TYR A 46 7.72 6.03 -7.29
C TYR A 46 8.72 7.17 -7.52
N ARG A 47 8.66 8.24 -6.72
CA ARG A 47 9.60 9.38 -6.86
C ARG A 47 11.04 9.02 -6.54
N ALA A 48 11.27 8.17 -5.54
CA ALA A 48 12.63 7.83 -5.09
C ALA A 48 13.31 6.80 -6.00
N ASN A 49 12.57 5.79 -6.48
CA ASN A 49 13.15 4.60 -7.12
C ASN A 49 12.56 4.30 -8.51
N GLY A 50 11.69 5.17 -9.05
CA GLY A 50 11.05 4.98 -10.36
C GLY A 50 10.14 3.75 -10.45
N VAL A 51 9.77 3.14 -9.32
CA VAL A 51 8.96 1.92 -9.32
C VAL A 51 7.52 2.26 -9.66
N SER A 52 7.01 1.67 -10.74
CA SER A 52 5.60 1.85 -11.14
C SER A 52 4.65 1.61 -9.98
N LYS A 53 3.63 2.46 -9.84
CA LYS A 53 2.54 2.29 -8.86
C LYS A 53 1.78 0.98 -9.08
N TRP A 54 1.85 0.40 -10.28
CA TRP A 54 1.22 -0.87 -10.63
C TRP A 54 2.11 -2.10 -10.40
N ASN A 55 3.37 -1.91 -10.02
CA ASN A 55 4.29 -3.01 -9.73
C ASN A 55 4.22 -3.39 -8.24
N ALA A 56 3.22 -4.20 -7.87
CA ALA A 56 2.96 -4.57 -6.49
C ALA A 56 4.18 -5.23 -5.81
N ARG A 57 4.92 -6.07 -6.53
CA ARG A 57 6.16 -6.68 -6.04
C ARG A 57 7.19 -5.64 -5.61
N ALA A 58 7.50 -4.68 -6.49
CA ALA A 58 8.50 -3.66 -6.21
C ALA A 58 8.04 -2.67 -5.13
N GLN A 59 6.74 -2.33 -5.12
CA GLN A 59 6.15 -1.48 -4.08
C GLN A 59 6.23 -2.15 -2.70
N TYR A 60 5.96 -3.45 -2.61
CA TYR A 60 6.10 -4.19 -1.36
C TYR A 60 7.54 -4.22 -0.86
N LEU A 61 8.51 -4.45 -1.74
CA LEU A 61 9.93 -4.44 -1.35
C LEU A 61 10.38 -3.04 -0.88
N ASN A 62 9.89 -1.98 -1.51
CA ASN A 62 10.12 -0.60 -1.04
C ASN A 62 9.50 -0.38 0.33
N TYR A 63 8.27 -0.83 0.54
CA TYR A 63 7.57 -0.68 1.81
C TYR A 63 8.28 -1.38 2.95
N HIS A 64 8.74 -2.61 2.71
CA HIS A 64 9.42 -3.41 3.72
C HIS A 64 10.83 -2.88 4.05
N GLU A 65 11.64 -2.55 3.05
CA GLU A 65 13.04 -2.17 3.25
C GLU A 65 13.23 -0.66 3.45
N GLY A 66 12.20 0.15 3.18
CA GLY A 66 12.32 1.58 2.93
C GLY A 66 12.88 1.87 1.53
N GLN A 67 12.65 3.09 1.01
CA GLN A 67 13.12 3.48 -0.32
C GLN A 67 14.64 3.38 -0.45
N GLY A 68 15.40 3.79 0.57
CA GLY A 68 16.86 3.71 0.57
C GLY A 68 17.39 2.27 0.67
N GLY A 69 16.74 1.40 1.45
CA GLY A 69 17.10 -0.02 1.54
C GLY A 69 16.84 -0.74 0.21
N TYR A 70 15.70 -0.48 -0.41
CA TYR A 70 15.39 -0.96 -1.75
C TYR A 70 16.43 -0.53 -2.79
N ALA A 71 16.80 0.76 -2.80
CA ALA A 71 17.82 1.30 -3.72
C ALA A 71 19.17 0.58 -3.56
N ARG A 72 19.57 0.29 -2.32
CA ARG A 72 20.79 -0.49 -2.02
C ARG A 72 20.65 -2.00 -2.30
N GLY A 73 19.45 -2.47 -2.62
CA GLY A 73 19.19 -3.88 -2.90
C GLY A 73 19.24 -4.79 -1.68
N SER A 74 18.99 -4.28 -0.46
CA SER A 74 19.12 -5.06 0.78
C SER A 74 18.14 -6.26 0.88
N TYR A 75 17.08 -6.26 0.07
CA TYR A 75 16.17 -7.40 -0.06
C TYR A 75 16.80 -8.60 -0.78
N LYS A 76 17.85 -8.41 -1.59
CA LYS A 76 18.51 -9.48 -2.34
C LYS A 76 19.10 -10.54 -1.42
N ASN A 77 19.53 -10.13 -0.23
CA ASN A 77 20.08 -11.00 0.81
C ASN A 77 18.99 -11.63 1.70
N LYS A 78 17.71 -11.43 1.39
CA LYS A 78 16.56 -11.95 2.14
C LYS A 78 15.67 -12.83 1.24
N PRO A 79 16.05 -14.08 0.97
CA PRO A 79 15.27 -14.97 0.09
C PRO A 79 13.80 -15.13 0.52
N TRP A 80 13.54 -15.12 1.83
CA TRP A 80 12.20 -15.17 2.37
C TRP A 80 11.36 -13.94 1.94
N LEU A 81 11.96 -12.75 1.92
CA LEU A 81 11.27 -11.51 1.57
C LEU A 81 10.93 -11.47 0.08
N ILE A 82 11.84 -11.94 -0.77
CA ILE A 82 11.62 -12.11 -2.22
C ILE A 82 10.42 -13.03 -2.49
N LYS A 83 10.27 -14.11 -1.71
CA LYS A 83 9.12 -15.01 -1.79
C LYS A 83 7.84 -14.32 -1.34
N VAL A 84 7.85 -13.58 -0.24
CA VAL A 84 6.68 -12.82 0.24
C VAL A 84 6.25 -11.75 -0.76
N ALA A 85 7.19 -11.00 -1.33
CA ALA A 85 6.92 -10.03 -2.40
C ALA A 85 6.25 -10.70 -3.62
N GLY A 86 6.60 -11.96 -3.91
CA GLY A 86 5.93 -12.76 -4.94
C GLY A 86 4.49 -13.09 -4.59
N LYS A 87 4.22 -13.49 -3.34
CA LYS A 87 2.86 -13.74 -2.86
C LYS A 87 1.99 -12.49 -2.93
N VAL A 88 2.55 -11.33 -2.59
CA VAL A 88 1.85 -10.04 -2.67
C VAL A 88 1.51 -9.70 -4.11
N ASP A 89 2.43 -9.90 -5.05
CA ASP A 89 2.18 -9.67 -6.48
C ASP A 89 1.06 -10.58 -7.04
N THR A 90 1.07 -11.86 -6.68
CA THR A 90 0.00 -12.80 -7.04
C THR A 90 -1.35 -12.35 -6.49
N ARG A 91 -1.42 -11.94 -5.21
CA ARG A 91 -2.65 -11.43 -4.60
C ARG A 91 -3.15 -10.16 -5.28
N ALA A 92 -2.25 -9.22 -5.60
CA ALA A 92 -2.61 -7.99 -6.31
C ALA A 92 -3.25 -8.29 -7.67
N LYS A 93 -2.73 -9.26 -8.42
CA LYS A 93 -3.31 -9.70 -9.70
C LYS A 93 -4.70 -10.34 -9.53
N ILE A 94 -4.88 -11.16 -8.49
CA ILE A 94 -6.18 -11.76 -8.16
C ILE A 94 -7.20 -10.66 -7.85
N TYR A 95 -6.87 -9.72 -6.96
CA TYR A 95 -7.76 -8.62 -6.61
C TYR A 95 -8.05 -7.69 -7.78
N ALA A 96 -7.08 -7.44 -8.66
CA ALA A 96 -7.32 -6.69 -9.89
C ALA A 96 -8.31 -7.40 -10.84
N ALA A 97 -8.23 -8.72 -10.96
CA ALA A 97 -9.16 -9.51 -11.75
C ALA A 97 -10.57 -9.51 -11.13
N GLN A 98 -10.67 -9.72 -9.82
CA GLN A 98 -11.94 -9.65 -9.08
C GLN A 98 -12.59 -8.27 -9.20
N TYR A 99 -11.81 -7.20 -9.00
CA TYR A 99 -12.28 -5.83 -9.14
C TYR A 99 -12.83 -5.56 -10.54
N LYS A 100 -12.16 -6.02 -11.60
CA LYS A 100 -12.70 -5.90 -12.97
C LYS A 100 -14.08 -6.57 -13.12
N GLY A 101 -14.34 -7.66 -12.41
CA GLY A 101 -15.62 -8.36 -12.40
C GLY A 101 -16.73 -7.64 -11.62
N CYS A 102 -16.41 -7.03 -10.47
CA CYS A 102 -17.40 -6.42 -9.59
C CYS A 102 -17.43 -4.88 -9.63
N LYS A 103 -16.54 -4.21 -10.38
CA LYS A 103 -16.39 -2.75 -10.42
C LYS A 103 -17.73 -2.02 -10.61
N LYS A 104 -18.51 -2.42 -11.62
CA LYS A 104 -19.82 -1.79 -11.90
C LYS A 104 -20.80 -1.93 -10.74
N GLN A 105 -20.80 -3.06 -10.04
CA GLN A 105 -21.65 -3.27 -8.86
C GLN A 105 -21.15 -2.42 -7.68
N LEU A 106 -19.83 -2.28 -7.56
CA LEU A 106 -19.19 -1.44 -6.55
C LEU A 106 -19.50 0.05 -6.74
N GLU A 107 -19.61 0.52 -7.99
CA GLU A 107 -19.92 1.91 -8.36
C GLU A 107 -21.41 2.28 -8.26
N ARG A 108 -22.33 1.31 -8.11
CA ARG A 108 -23.76 1.62 -7.91
C ARG A 108 -23.96 2.27 -6.55
N ASN A 109 -24.54 3.47 -6.54
CA ASN A 109 -24.96 4.18 -5.33
C ASN A 109 -25.74 3.25 -4.39
N TRP A 110 -25.59 3.45 -3.08
CA TRP A 110 -26.26 2.67 -2.03
C TRP A 110 -27.78 2.51 -2.27
N LEU A 111 -28.45 3.55 -2.75
CA LEU A 111 -29.86 3.53 -3.15
C LEU A 111 -30.17 2.55 -4.31
N MET A 112 -29.29 2.44 -5.30
CA MET A 112 -29.45 1.54 -6.45
C MET A 112 -29.19 0.06 -6.14
N ARG A 113 -28.60 -0.25 -4.97
CA ARG A 113 -28.43 -1.63 -4.48
C ARG A 113 -29.62 -2.12 -3.63
N PHE A 114 -30.49 -1.19 -3.21
CA PHE A 114 -31.64 -1.48 -2.36
C PHE A 114 -32.95 -1.56 -3.16
N ILE A 115 -33.04 -0.87 -4.29
CA ILE A 115 -34.26 -0.79 -5.12
C ILE A 115 -34.25 -1.85 -6.25
N PHE A 116 -33.08 -2.35 -6.64
CA PHE A 116 -32.86 -3.35 -7.69
C PHE A 116 -31.84 -4.39 -7.24
#